data_AF-A0AAV3JIA4-F1
#
_entry.id   AF-A0AAV3JIA4-F1
#
_cell.length_a   1.000
_cell.length_b   1.000
_cell.length_c   1.000
_cell.angle_alpha   90.00
_cell.angle_beta   90.00
_cell.angle_gamma   90.00
#
_symmetry.space_group_name_H-M   'P 1'
#
loop_
_entity.id
_entity.type
_entity.pdbx_description
1 polymer ?
#
loop_
_entity_poly.entity_id
_entity_poly.type
_entity_poly.pdbx_seq_one_letter_code
_entity_poly.pdbx_strand_id
1 'polypeptide(L)' 'MNNLQIIIAGTIVSVTLIESLLMNIRLTKALREKQSEPVKQQPKPKAGFIDLKTGRRVGIDPVTGEERFID' A
#
# COMPACT_ATOMS: atom_id res chain seq x y z
N MET A 1 34.63 -14.61 -37.54
CA MET A 1 33.38 -14.93 -36.82
C MET A 1 32.38 -15.45 -37.82
N ASN A 2 31.80 -16.62 -37.57
CA ASN A 2 30.81 -17.24 -38.46
C ASN A 2 29.45 -16.53 -38.28
N ASN A 3 28.66 -16.41 -39.34
CA ASN A 3 27.29 -15.88 -39.31
C ASN A 3 26.44 -16.47 -38.17
N LEU A 4 26.67 -17.75 -37.84
CA LEU A 4 26.03 -18.42 -36.71
C LEU A 4 26.34 -17.77 -35.35
N GLN A 5 27.58 -17.35 -35.11
CA GLN A 5 27.98 -16.72 -33.83
C GLN A 5 27.33 -15.35 -33.64
N ILE A 6 27.13 -14.60 -34.73
CA ILE A 6 26.48 -13.29 -34.71
C ILE A 6 25.01 -13.44 -34.35
N ILE A 7 24.32 -14.43 -34.94
CA ILE A 7 22.92 -14.73 -34.62
C ILE A 7 22.78 -15.13 -33.15
N ILE A 8 23.64 -16.04 -32.66
CA ILE A 8 23.61 -16.48 -31.25
C ILE A 8 23.82 -15.30 -30.30
N ALA A 9 24.83 -14.46 -30.56
CA ALA A 9 25.09 -13.29 -29.75
C ALA A 9 23.91 -12.31 -29.74
N GLY A 10 23.30 -12.04 -30.90
CA GLY A 10 22.12 -11.17 -31.02
C GLY A 10 20.91 -11.70 -30.26
N THR A 11 20.67 -13.00 -30.32
CA THR A 11 19.56 -13.65 -29.59
C THR A 11 19.75 -13.54 -28.08
N ILE A 12 20.96 -13.81 -27.57
CA ILE A 12 21.26 -13.71 -26.14
C ILE A 12 21.07 -12.26 -25.64
N VAL A 13 21.59 -11.28 -26.38
CA VAL A 13 21.42 -9.87 -26.03
C VAL A 13 19.95 -9.46 -26.04
N SER A 14 19.17 -9.94 -27.03
CA SER A 14 17.75 -9.61 -27.12
C SER A 14 16.94 -10.20 -25.96
N VAL A 15 17.16 -11.48 -25.62
CA VAL A 15 16.47 -12.14 -24.50
C VAL A 15 16.79 -11.46 -23.18
N THR A 16 18.08 -11.22 -22.90
CA THR A 16 18.52 -10.56 -21.66
C THR A 16 17.94 -9.15 -21.52
N LEU A 17 17.82 -8.40 -22.62
CA LEU A 17 17.21 -7.07 -22.62
C LEU A 17 15.71 -7.13 -22.29
N ILE A 18 14.99 -8.08 -22.88
CA ILE A 18 13.54 -8.27 -22.64
C ILE A 18 13.30 -8.67 -21.18
N GLU A 19 14.07 -9.63 -20.65
CA GLU A 19 13.96 -10.05 -19.25
C GLU A 19 14.22 -8.89 -18.28
N SER A 20 15.27 -8.10 -18.55
CA SER A 20 15.60 -6.91 -17.77
C SER A 20 14.47 -5.88 -17.78
N LEU A 21 13.85 -5.64 -18.94
CA LEU A 21 12.76 -4.68 -19.07
C LEU A 21 11.51 -5.13 -18.29
N LEU A 22 11.14 -6.41 -18.42
CA LEU A 22 9.99 -6.99 -17.73
C LEU A 22 10.19 -6.97 -16.21
N MET A 23 11.38 -7.31 -15.73
CA MET A 23 11.71 -7.28 -14.31
C MET A 23 11.64 -5.85 -13.77
N ASN A 24 12.17 -4.86 -14.51
CA ASN A 24 12.09 -3.45 -14.13
C ASN A 24 10.64 -2.94 -14.02
N ILE A 25 9.77 -3.32 -14.97
CA ILE A 25 8.33 -2.99 -14.93
C ILE A 25 7.68 -3.61 -13.70
N ARG A 26 7.98 -4.88 -13.39
CA ARG A 26 7.44 -5.59 -12.22
C ARG A 26 7.89 -4.94 -10.91
N LEU A 27 9.18 -4.62 -10.77
CA LEU A 27 9.72 -3.90 -9.62
C LEU A 27 9.07 -2.53 -9.45
N THR A 28 8.95 -1.77 -10.53
CA THR A 28 8.30 -0.44 -10.51
C THR A 28 6.84 -0.55 -10.06
N LYS A 29 6.09 -1.56 -10.55
CA LYS A 29 4.72 -1.82 -10.10
C LYS A 29 4.66 -2.22 -8.63
N ALA A 30 5.53 -3.12 -8.18
CA ALA A 30 5.57 -3.56 -6.78
C ALA A 30 5.93 -2.41 -5.82
N LEU A 31 6.87 -1.54 -6.20
CA LEU A 31 7.21 -0.33 -5.45
C LEU A 31 6.05 0.65 -5.40
N ARG A 32 5.34 0.84 -6.53
CA ARG A 32 4.14 1.68 -6.57
C ARG A 32 3.03 1.12 -5.70
N GLU A 33 2.81 -0.19 -5.69
CA GLU A 33 1.83 -0.84 -4.81
C GLU A 33 2.21 -0.70 -3.34
N LYS A 34 3.49 -0.87 -2.99
CA LYS A 34 4.01 -0.64 -1.63
C LYS A 34 3.94 0.82 -1.17
N GLN A 35 4.06 1.78 -2.09
CA GLN A 35 3.85 3.20 -1.80
C GLN A 35 2.37 3.60 -1.81
N SER A 36 1.53 2.83 -2.51
CA SER A 36 0.08 3.06 -2.63
C SER A 36 -0.72 2.26 -1.60
N GLU A 37 -0.10 1.35 -0.85
CA GLU A 37 -0.59 0.92 0.45
C GLU A 37 -0.62 2.17 1.31
N PRO A 38 -1.81 2.76 1.61
CA PRO A 38 -1.85 3.80 2.61
C PRO A 38 -1.31 3.13 3.88
N VAL A 39 -0.19 3.66 4.40
CA VAL A 39 0.28 3.41 5.76
C VAL A 39 -0.95 3.18 6.61
N LYS A 40 -1.14 1.94 7.06
CA LYS A 40 -2.18 1.47 7.98
C LYS A 40 -3.30 2.50 8.13
N GLN A 41 -4.48 2.23 7.57
CA GLN A 41 -5.70 2.72 8.21
C GLN A 41 -5.70 2.15 9.64
N GLN A 42 -4.98 2.82 10.55
CA GLN A 42 -5.25 2.77 11.97
C GLN A 42 -6.73 3.08 12.03
N PRO A 43 -7.55 2.22 12.67
CA PRO A 43 -8.90 2.63 12.98
C PRO A 43 -8.73 3.92 13.77
N LYS A 44 -9.07 5.09 13.18
CA LYS A 44 -9.21 6.32 13.94
C LYS A 44 -10.11 5.92 15.11
N PRO A 45 -9.63 5.90 16.37
CA PRO A 45 -10.52 5.62 17.49
C PRO A 45 -11.63 6.65 17.38
N LYS A 46 -12.85 6.14 17.20
CA LYS A 46 -14.03 6.91 16.84
C LYS A 46 -14.10 8.14 17.73
N ALA A 47 -14.11 9.32 17.13
CA ALA A 47 -14.45 10.54 17.83
C ALA A 47 -15.76 10.27 18.58
N GLY A 48 -15.77 10.51 19.90
CA GLY A 48 -16.89 10.19 20.79
C GLY A 48 -18.24 10.64 20.22
N PHE A 49 -19.30 9.89 20.53
CA PHE A 49 -20.64 10.20 20.08
C PHE A 49 -21.05 11.56 20.65
N ILE A 50 -21.70 12.41 19.84
CA ILE A 50 -22.26 13.67 20.32
C ILE A 50 -23.61 13.35 20.93
N ASP A 51 -23.80 13.64 22.21
CA ASP A 51 -25.12 13.55 22.83
C ASP A 51 -26.02 14.65 22.25
N LEU A 52 -27.06 14.24 21.53
CA LEU A 52 -27.99 15.13 20.84
C LEU A 52 -28.78 16.03 21.80
N LYS A 53 -28.87 15.67 23.07
CA LYS A 53 -29.60 16.47 24.08
C LYS A 53 -28.74 17.60 24.64
N THR A 54 -27.45 17.35 24.85
CA THR A 54 -26.53 18.31 25.49
C THR A 54 -25.56 18.96 24.51
N GLY A 55 -25.44 18.43 23.30
CA GLY A 55 -24.45 18.84 22.29
C GLY A 55 -23.01 18.50 22.67
N ARG A 56 -22.79 17.78 23.78
CA ARG A 56 -21.46 17.46 24.31
C ARG A 56 -20.95 16.14 23.75
N ARG A 57 -19.63 16.00 23.69
CA ARG A 57 -18.99 14.75 23.27
C ARG A 57 -19.00 13.77 24.44
N VAL A 58 -19.49 12.57 24.17
CA VAL A 58 -19.56 11.47 25.14
C VAL A 58 -18.68 10.34 24.62
N GLY A 59 -17.72 9.95 25.46
CA GLY A 59 -16.98 8.71 25.31
C GLY A 59 -17.73 7.58 26.00
N ILE A 60 -17.70 6.41 25.41
CA ILE A 60 -18.15 5.19 26.07
C ILE A 60 -16.89 4.45 26.50
N ASP A 61 -16.75 4.17 27.80
CA ASP A 61 -15.65 3.35 28.30
C ASP A 61 -15.79 1.94 27.71
N PRO A 62 -14.81 1.44 26.94
CA PRO A 62 -14.92 0.16 26.26
C PRO A 62 -14.91 -1.04 27.21
N VAL A 63 -14.56 -0.86 28.48
CA VAL A 63 -14.50 -1.93 29.50
C VAL A 63 -15.77 -1.96 30.34
N THR A 64 -16.29 -0.80 30.73
CA THR A 64 -17.46 -0.70 31.63
C THR A 64 -18.76 -0.38 30.91
N GLY A 65 -18.70 0.12 29.67
CA GLY A 65 -19.86 0.59 28.91
C GLY A 65 -20.47 1.88 29.43
N GLU A 66 -19.85 2.53 30.42
CA GLU A 66 -20.35 3.77 30.99
C GLU A 66 -20.12 4.95 30.04
N GLU A 67 -21.16 5.76 29.90
CA GLU A 67 -21.10 7.04 29.19
C GLU A 67 -20.42 8.09 30.07
N ARG A 68 -19.30 8.64 29.58
CA ARG A 68 -18.58 9.73 30.23
C ARG A 68 -18.46 10.91 29.29
N PHE A 69 -18.83 12.09 29.78
CA PHE A 69 -18.63 13.33 29.04
C PHE A 69 -17.12 13.59 28.91
N ILE A 70 -16.66 13.78 27.67
CA ILE A 70 -15.30 14.18 27.34
C ILE A 70 -15.39 15.66 26.95
N ASP A 71 -15.49 16.53 27.95
CA ASP A 71 -15.40 17.99 27.79
C ASP A 71 -13.93 18.44 27.80
#